data_AF-A0A958S0B8-F1
#
_entry.id   AF-A0A958S0B8-F1
#
_cell.length_a   1.000
_cell.length_b   1.000
_cell.length_c   1.000
_cell.angle_alpha   90.00
_cell.angle_beta   90.00
_cell.angle_gamma   90.00
#
_symmetry.space_group_name_H-M   'P 1'
#
loop_
_entity.id
_entity.type
_entity.pdbx_description
1 polymer ?
#
loop_
_entity_poly.entity_id
_entity_poly.type
_entity_poly.pdbx_seq_one_letter_code
_entity_poly.pdbx_strand_id
1 'polypeptide(L)' 'AAYRNGCRRFDGAIKGFGGCPMAKDDLTGNMPTENMVQYFNQHRIECNINPELFNQALTAATGVFPI' A
#
# COMPACT_ATOMS: atom_id res chain seq x y z
N ALA A 1 1.50 -15.14 -1.69
CA ALA A 1 2.28 -16.03 -2.59
C ALA A 1 3.73 -15.56 -2.74
N ALA A 2 3.97 -14.36 -3.31
CA ALA A 2 5.32 -13.83 -3.55
C ALA A 2 6.24 -13.80 -2.31
N TYR A 3 5.75 -13.35 -1.15
CA TYR A 3 6.57 -13.35 0.08
C TYR A 3 7.06 -14.76 0.47
N ARG A 4 6.18 -15.77 0.36
CA ARG A 4 6.52 -17.18 0.64
C ARG A 4 7.54 -17.74 -0.36
N ASN A 5 7.59 -17.20 -1.58
CA ASN A 5 8.55 -17.57 -2.62
C ASN A 5 9.83 -16.72 -2.59
N GLY A 6 10.11 -16.02 -1.48
CA GLY A 6 11.38 -15.32 -1.27
C GLY A 6 11.39 -13.84 -1.68
N CYS A 7 10.32 -13.30 -2.26
CA CYS A 7 10.25 -11.85 -2.52
C CYS A 7 10.23 -11.08 -1.18
N ARG A 8 11.02 -10.02 -1.09
CA ARG A 8 11.10 -9.13 0.09
C ARG A 8 10.83 -7.65 -0.24
N ARG A 9 10.83 -7.30 -1.51
CA ARG A 9 10.50 -5.97 -2.01
C ARG A 9 9.11 -6.02 -2.64
N PHE A 10 8.26 -5.08 -2.23
CA PHE A 10 6.89 -4.92 -2.71
C PHE A 10 6.65 -3.43 -2.93
N ASP A 11 6.12 -3.09 -4.10
CA ASP A 11 5.73 -1.72 -4.41
C ASP A 11 4.22 -1.57 -4.22
N GLY A 12 3.80 -0.42 -3.72
CA GLY A 12 2.39 -0.05 -3.58
C GLY A 12 2.24 1.45 -3.43
N ALA A 13 1.01 1.91 -3.34
CA ALA A 13 0.68 3.31 -3.17
C ALA A 13 -0.20 3.50 -1.93
N ILE A 14 0.01 4.60 -1.21
CA ILE A 14 -0.87 5.00 -0.10
C ILE A 14 -2.30 5.12 -0.64
N LYS A 15 -3.28 4.49 0.02
CA LYS A 15 -4.68 4.40 -0.43
C LYS A 15 -4.89 3.72 -1.79
N GLY A 16 -3.87 3.06 -2.33
CA GLY A 16 -3.92 2.45 -3.66
C GLY A 16 -4.05 3.46 -4.80
N PHE A 17 -3.70 4.74 -4.55
CA PHE A 17 -3.82 5.80 -5.55
C PHE A 17 -3.04 5.50 -6.85
N GLY A 18 -3.60 5.99 -7.96
CA GLY A 18 -3.07 5.75 -9.30
C GLY A 18 -3.50 4.39 -9.87
N GLY A 19 -3.46 4.26 -11.18
CA GLY A 19 -3.91 3.07 -11.88
C GLY A 19 -3.55 3.13 -13.37
N CYS A 20 -3.79 2.03 -14.08
CA CYS A 20 -3.54 1.98 -15.51
C CYS A 20 -4.68 2.69 -16.26
N PRO A 21 -4.43 3.79 -16.99
CA PRO A 21 -5.48 4.51 -17.73
C PRO A 21 -6.10 3.67 -18.85
N MET A 22 -5.44 2.58 -19.25
CA MET A 22 -5.86 1.67 -20.32
C MET A 22 -6.62 0.43 -19.81
N ALA A 23 -6.70 0.23 -18.49
CA ALA A 23 -7.41 -0.91 -17.93
C ALA A 23 -8.91 -0.60 -17.80
N LYS A 24 -9.76 -1.51 -18.28
CA LYS A 24 -11.15 -1.21 -18.62
C LYS A 24 -12.18 -1.41 -17.47
N ASP A 25 -11.76 -1.77 -16.25
CA ASP A 25 -12.67 -2.20 -15.17
C ASP A 25 -12.24 -1.80 -13.73
N ASP A 26 -13.14 -2.02 -12.76
CA ASP A 26 -13.10 -1.72 -11.30
C ASP A 26 -11.91 -2.28 -10.49
N LEU A 27 -11.01 -3.04 -11.11
CA LEU A 27 -9.78 -3.56 -10.51
C LEU A 27 -8.55 -2.70 -10.86
N THR A 28 -8.79 -1.40 -11.05
CA THR A 28 -7.76 -0.42 -11.40
C THR A 28 -7.25 0.28 -10.15
N GLY A 29 -5.99 0.04 -9.82
CA GLY A 29 -5.39 0.63 -8.64
C GLY A 29 -4.02 0.04 -8.36
N ASN A 30 -3.17 0.80 -7.67
CA ASN A 30 -2.01 0.21 -7.01
C ASN A 30 -2.46 -0.57 -5.77
N MET A 31 -1.63 -1.50 -5.31
CA MET A 31 -1.86 -2.15 -4.02
C MET A 31 -1.81 -1.10 -2.89
N PRO A 32 -2.85 -0.97 -2.05
CA PRO A 32 -2.82 -0.06 -0.91
C PRO A 32 -1.71 -0.44 0.07
N THR A 33 -0.81 0.50 0.35
CA THR A 33 0.33 0.26 1.25
C THR A 33 -0.14 -0.14 2.64
N GLU A 34 -1.23 0.43 3.14
CA GLU A 34 -1.80 0.11 4.45
C GLU A 34 -2.22 -1.36 4.57
N ASN A 35 -2.75 -1.96 3.50
CA ASN A 35 -3.13 -3.37 3.47
C ASN A 35 -1.88 -4.27 3.52
N MET A 36 -0.80 -3.88 2.85
CA MET A 36 0.47 -4.59 2.90
C MET A 36 1.09 -4.52 4.29
N VAL A 37 1.14 -3.33 4.90
CA VAL A 37 1.64 -3.14 6.27
C VAL A 37 0.84 -3.98 7.26
N GLN A 38 -0.49 -3.97 7.15
CA GLN A 38 -1.34 -4.82 7.98
C GLN A 38 -1.00 -6.31 7.80
N TYR A 39 -0.88 -6.78 6.57
CA TYR A 39 -0.52 -8.17 6.28
C TYR A 39 0.81 -8.56 6.92
N PHE A 40 1.86 -7.75 6.72
CA PHE A 40 3.19 -8.05 7.26
C PHE A 40 3.21 -8.00 8.79
N ASN A 41 2.53 -7.03 9.40
CA ASN A 41 2.39 -6.95 10.86
C ASN A 41 1.68 -8.19 11.44
N GLN A 42 0.59 -8.65 10.81
CA GLN A 42 -0.12 -9.87 11.23
C GLN A 42 0.76 -11.13 11.20
N HIS A 43 1.72 -11.16 10.28
CA HIS A 43 2.68 -12.27 10.13
C HIS A 43 3.99 -12.03 10.88
N ARG A 44 4.08 -10.96 11.70
CA ARG A 44 5.29 -10.55 12.45
C ARG A 44 6.52 -10.36 11.56
N ILE A 45 6.30 -9.83 10.36
CA ILE A 45 7.33 -9.50 9.39
C ILE A 45 7.67 -8.02 9.57
N GLU A 46 8.93 -7.72 9.86
CA GLU A 46 9.41 -6.35 10.04
C GLU A 46 9.43 -5.59 8.70
N CYS A 47 8.78 -4.42 8.68
CA CYS A 47 8.72 -3.55 7.49
C CYS A 47 9.53 -2.26 7.64
N ASN A 48 10.14 -1.99 8.80
CA ASN A 48 10.85 -0.74 9.08
C ASN A 48 10.01 0.53 8.81
N ILE A 49 8.70 0.47 9.11
CA ILE A 49 7.78 1.59 8.96
C ILE A 49 7.45 2.13 10.35
N ASN A 50 7.60 3.45 10.52
CA ASN A 50 7.12 4.15 11.70
C ASN A 50 5.59 4.31 11.60
N PRO A 51 4.79 3.68 12.49
CA PRO A 51 3.33 3.71 12.38
C PRO A 51 2.74 5.13 12.47
N GLU A 52 3.34 5.99 13.29
CA GLU A 52 2.88 7.36 13.49
C GLU A 52 3.10 8.21 12.24
N LEU A 53 4.31 8.19 11.69
CA LEU A 53 4.61 8.90 10.45
C LEU A 53 3.81 8.35 9.26
N PHE A 54 3.55 7.04 9.24
CA PHE A 54 2.73 6.42 8.21
C PHE A 54 1.26 6.87 8.28
N ASN A 55 0.70 6.98 9.49
CA ASN A 55 -0.65 7.52 9.68
C ASN A 55 -0.74 8.99 9.26
N GLN A 56 0.26 9.81 9.60
CA GLN A 56 0.33 11.20 9.13
C GLN A 56 0.38 11.29 7.61
N ALA A 57 1.14 10.40 6.95
CA ALA A 57 1.19 10.31 5.49
C ALA A 57 -0.16 9.90 4.87
N LEU A 58 -0.88 8.95 5.48
CA LEU A 58 -2.24 8.55 5.07
C LEU A 58 -3.23 9.73 5.11
N THR A 59 -3.19 10.52 6.20
CA THR A 59 -4.02 11.73 6.33
C THR A 59 -3.63 12.78 5.28
N ALA A 60 -2.34 13.07 5.14
CA ALA A 60 -1.84 14.03 4.17
C ALA A 60 -2.24 13.67 2.73
N ALA A 61 -2.15 12.39 2.36
CA ALA A 61 -2.53 11.91 1.02
C ALA A 61 -4.00 12.17 0.69
N THR A 62 -4.89 12.14 1.70
CA THR A 62 -6.32 12.47 1.53
C THR A 62 -6.54 13.94 1.20
N GLY A 63 -5.69 14.83 1.70
CA GLY A 63 -5.76 16.27 1.39
C GLY A 63 -5.20 16.59 0.00
N VAL A 64 -4.26 15.80 -0.52
CA VAL A 64 -3.64 16.00 -1.84
C VAL A 64 -4.49 15.41 -2.96
N PHE A 65 -5.05 14.22 -2.75
CA PHE A 65 -5.92 13.53 -3.69
C PHE A 65 -7.35 13.46 -3.11
N PRO A 66 -8.12 14.55 -3.19
CA PRO A 66 -9.51 14.54 -2.77
C PRO A 66 -10.28 13.55 -3.65
N ILE A 67 -11.10 12.74 -2.99
CA ILE A 67 -11.99 11.74 -3.62
C ILE A 67 -13.23 12.45 -4.15
#